data_AF-A0A9D4EFT0-F1
#
_entry.id   AF-A0A9D4EFT0-F1
#
_cell.length_a   1.000
_cell.length_b   1.000
_cell.length_c   1.000
_cell.angle_alpha   90.00
_cell.angle_beta   90.00
_cell.angle_gamma   90.00
#
_symmetry.space_group_name_H-M   'P 1'
#
loop_
_entity.id
_entity.type
_entity.pdbx_description
1 polymer ?
#
loop_
_entity_poly.entity_id
_entity_poly.type
_entity_poly.pdbx_seq_one_letter_code
_entity_poly.pdbx_strand_id
1 'polypeptide(L)'
;MERRWYVGKILQVDTEDEDIEITFLQQSKDLFRWPRKEDKIWIDFTDEICQVSEPVTTGRPQRTFKLAEEDIQQVKIRFSESH
;
A
#
# COMPACT_ATOMS: atom_id res chain seq x y z
N MET A 1 -9.06 -16.76 -9.46
CA MET A 1 -8.02 -16.13 -8.63
C MET A 1 -8.66 -14.97 -7.91
N GLU A 2 -8.48 -14.86 -6.60
CA GLU A 2 -9.00 -13.73 -5.83
C GLU A 2 -8.11 -12.51 -6.11
N ARG A 3 -8.69 -11.41 -6.60
CA ARG A 3 -7.96 -10.13 -6.71
C ARG A 3 -7.65 -9.63 -5.30
N ARG A 4 -6.42 -9.18 -5.07
CA ARG A 4 -5.96 -8.64 -3.78
C ARG A 4 -5.39 -7.25 -4.02
N TRP A 5 -5.69 -6.32 -3.11
CA TRP A 5 -5.02 -5.03 -3.06
C TRP A 5 -3.88 -5.10 -2.06
N TYR A 6 -2.89 -4.24 -2.27
CA TYR A 6 -1.70 -4.11 -1.44
C TYR A 6 -1.52 -2.64 -1.09
N VAL A 7 -0.83 -2.37 0.01
CA VAL A 7 -0.47 -1.01 0.41
C VAL A 7 1.04 -0.94 0.49
N GLY A 8 1.59 0.12 -0.04
CA GLY A 8 3.02 0.34 -0.02
C GLY A 8 3.36 1.80 0.13
N LYS A 9 4.66 2.06 0.19
CA LYS A 9 5.21 3.40 0.17
C LYS A 9 5.88 3.62 -1.17
N ILE A 10 5.49 4.69 -1.85
CA ILE A 10 6.17 5.18 -3.05
C ILE A 10 7.56 5.67 -2.62
N LEU A 11 8.58 5.08 -3.23
CA LEU A 11 9.98 5.42 -3.03
C LEU A 11 10.45 6.42 -4.09
N GLN A 12 10.01 6.22 -5.33
CA GLN A 12 10.34 7.04 -6.48
C GLN A 12 9.16 7.06 -7.47
N VAL A 13 9.00 8.19 -8.16
CA VAL A 13 8.08 8.33 -9.29
C VAL A 13 8.93 8.64 -10.52
N ASP A 14 8.78 7.84 -11.57
CA ASP A 14 9.35 8.12 -12.89
C ASP A 14 8.25 8.71 -13.78
N THR A 15 8.34 10.01 -14.03
CA THR A 15 7.34 10.72 -14.84
C THR A 15 7.56 10.54 -16.33
N GLU A 16 8.73 10.06 -16.78
CA GLU A 16 8.99 9.83 -18.20
C GLU A 16 8.38 8.50 -18.65
N ASP A 17 8.50 7.46 -17.81
CA ASP A 17 7.98 6.12 -18.09
C ASP A 17 6.61 5.84 -17.44
N GLU A 18 6.03 6.82 -16.72
CA GLU A 18 4.76 6.69 -15.98
C GLU A 18 4.75 5.51 -14.98
N ASP A 19 5.91 5.23 -14.38
CA ASP A 19 6.11 4.14 -13.44
C ASP A 19 6.37 4.65 -12.01
N ILE A 20 6.00 3.85 -11.01
CA ILE A 20 6.27 4.12 -9.60
C ILE A 20 7.05 3.00 -8.95
N GLU A 21 8.15 3.33 -8.26
CA GLU A 21 8.88 2.39 -7.42
C GLU A 21 8.19 2.32 -6.07
N ILE A 22 7.71 1.14 -5.70
CA ILE A 22 6.97 0.91 -4.46
C ILE A 22 7.62 -0.20 -3.64
N THR A 23 7.60 -0.03 -2.31
CA THR A 23 7.80 -1.14 -1.37
C THR A 23 6.50 -1.45 -0.66
N PHE A 24 6.16 -2.74 -0.53
CA PHE A 24 4.86 -3.16 -0.04
C PHE A 24 4.89 -3.50 1.45
N LEU A 25 3.87 -3.07 2.17
CA LEU A 25 3.60 -3.55 3.52
C LEU A 25 3.14 -5.01 3.47
N GLN A 26 3.69 -5.82 4.37
CA GLN A 26 3.17 -7.15 4.63
C GLN A 26 1.98 -7.06 5.57
N GLN A 27 0.82 -7.53 5.11
CA GLN A 27 -0.37 -7.66 5.94
C GLN A 27 -0.32 -8.94 6.78
N SER A 28 -0.62 -8.81 8.07
CA SER A 28 -0.79 -9.90 9.02
C SER A 28 -2.04 -9.63 9.86
N LYS A 29 -3.17 -10.23 9.46
CA LYS A 29 -4.51 -9.90 9.99
C LYS A 29 -4.82 -8.42 9.73
N ASP A 30 -5.09 -7.65 10.79
CA ASP A 30 -5.42 -6.22 10.72
C ASP A 30 -4.20 -5.30 10.89
N LEU A 31 -2.99 -5.89 10.95
CA LEU A 31 -1.75 -5.16 11.13
C LEU A 31 -0.88 -5.24 9.88
N PHE A 32 -0.20 -4.15 9.60
CA PHE A 32 0.73 -4.01 8.49
C PHE A 32 2.14 -3.84 9.02
N ARG A 33 3.15 -4.33 8.30
CA ARG A 33 4.55 -4.15 8.66
C ARG A 33 5.42 -4.05 7.43
N TRP A 34 6.49 -3.27 7.51
CA TRP A 34 7.53 -3.33 6.48
C TRP A 34 8.18 -4.72 6.46
N PRO A 35 8.48 -5.27 5.28
CA PRO A 35 9.17 -6.54 5.18
C PRO A 35 10.60 -6.40 5.74
N ARG A 36 11.14 -7.52 6.22
CA ARG A 36 12.51 -7.52 6.80
C ARG A 36 13.60 -7.28 5.75
N LYS A 37 13.35 -7.76 4.53
CA LYS A 37 14.14 -7.49 3.35
C LYS A 37 13.29 -6.58 2.48
N GLU A 38 13.79 -5.41 2.14
CA GLU A 38 13.07 -4.47 1.28
C GLU A 38 12.74 -5.17 -0.04
N ASP A 39 11.45 -5.22 -0.36
CA ASP A 39 10.93 -5.54 -1.67
C ASP A 39 10.68 -4.23 -2.39
N LYS A 40 11.41 -3.98 -3.47
CA LYS A 40 11.19 -2.82 -4.33
C LYS A 40 10.84 -3.33 -5.70
N ILE A 41 9.79 -2.77 -6.26
CA ILE A 41 9.30 -3.12 -7.60
C ILE A 41 8.74 -1.86 -8.24
N TRP A 42 8.90 -1.79 -9.55
CA TRP A 42 8.27 -0.78 -10.38
C TRP A 42 6.91 -1.29 -10.85
N ILE A 43 5.87 -0.47 -10.68
CA ILE A 43 4.52 -0.72 -11.20
C ILE A 43 4.07 0.48 -12.02
N ASP A 44 3.16 0.24 -12.95
CA ASP A 44 2.56 1.30 -13.77
C ASP A 44 1.72 2.23 -12.89
N PHE A 45 1.73 3.53 -13.17
CA PHE A 45 0.94 4.52 -12.43
C PHE A 45 -0.57 4.20 -12.43
N THR A 46 -1.05 3.51 -13.46
CA THR A 46 -2.45 3.06 -13.57
C THR A 46 -2.82 1.94 -12.59
N ASP A 47 -1.84 1.23 -12.02
CA ASP A 47 -2.06 0.25 -10.95
C ASP A 47 -2.23 0.92 -9.57
N GLU A 48 -2.02 2.24 -9.44
CA GLU A 48 -2.30 3.01 -8.24
C GLU A 48 -3.82 3.23 -8.07
N ILE A 49 -4.44 2.50 -7.14
CA ILE A 49 -5.88 2.60 -6.87
C ILE A 49 -6.23 3.90 -6.11
N CYS A 50 -5.47 4.21 -5.05
CA CYS A 50 -5.64 5.43 -4.26
C CYS A 50 -4.48 5.66 -3.29
N GLN A 51 -4.31 6.92 -2.87
CA GLN A 51 -3.42 7.30 -1.79
C GLN A 51 -4.14 7.22 -0.45
N VAL A 52 -3.49 6.59 0.53
CA VAL A 52 -3.99 6.46 1.90
C VAL A 52 -3.17 7.32 2.84
N SER A 53 -3.74 7.68 3.99
CA SER A 53 -3.02 8.44 5.01
C SER A 53 -1.82 7.65 5.57
N GLU A 54 -0.82 8.35 6.12
CA GLU A 54 0.32 7.67 6.72
C GLU A 54 -0.15 6.72 7.85
N PRO A 55 0.20 5.43 7.79
CA PRO A 55 -0.30 4.44 8.73
C PRO A 55 0.11 4.76 10.18
N VAL A 56 -0.82 4.64 11.12
CA VAL A 56 -0.55 4.93 12.54
C VAL A 56 0.22 3.77 13.16
N THR A 57 1.33 4.08 13.86
CA THR A 57 2.09 3.05 14.59
C THR A 57 1.29 2.52 15.78
N THR A 58 1.13 1.20 15.86
CA THR A 58 0.56 0.55 17.05
C THR A 58 1.71 0.29 18.04
N GLY A 59 1.63 0.78 19.27
CA GLY A 59 2.76 0.85 20.22
C GLY A 59 3.61 -0.42 20.42
N ARG A 60 4.86 -0.23 20.92
CA ARG A 60 5.92 -1.22 21.29
C ARG A 60 5.75 -2.62 20.63
N PRO A 61 5.73 -2.69 19.30
CA PRO A 61 6.91 -2.45 18.47
C PRO A 61 6.67 -1.39 17.38
N GLN A 62 7.63 -0.47 17.17
CA GLN A 62 7.61 0.61 16.16
C GLN A 62 7.61 0.11 14.69
N ARG A 63 7.24 -1.13 14.42
CA ARG A 63 7.30 -1.75 13.08
C ARG A 63 5.95 -2.32 12.63
N THR A 64 4.89 -2.09 13.41
CA THR A 64 3.52 -2.46 13.08
C THR A 64 2.66 -1.21 12.94
N PHE A 65 1.86 -1.21 11.89
CA PHE A 65 1.05 -0.10 11.46
C PHE A 65 -0.40 -0.53 11.32
N LYS A 66 -1.31 0.42 11.52
CA LYS A 66 -2.72 0.27 11.24
C LYS A 66 -3.16 1.40 10.31
N LEU A 67 -3.88 1.03 9.25
CA LEU A 67 -4.53 2.00 8.36
C LEU A 67 -5.76 2.59 9.06
N ALA A 68 -6.10 3.84 8.75
CA ALA A 68 -7.36 4.40 9.21
C ALA A 68 -8.52 3.61 8.60
N GLU A 69 -9.63 3.49 9.34
CA GLU A 69 -10.80 2.76 8.84
C GLU A 69 -11.37 3.44 7.58
N GLU A 70 -11.32 4.77 7.53
CA GLU A 70 -11.72 5.57 6.38
C GLU A 70 -10.91 5.23 5.12
N ASP A 71 -9.58 5.11 5.25
CA ASP A 71 -8.70 4.70 4.15
C ASP A 71 -9.04 3.30 3.64
N ILE A 72 -9.33 2.35 4.55
CA ILE A 72 -9.73 0.98 4.18
C ILE A 72 -11.04 0.99 3.39
N GLN A 73 -12.01 1.82 3.78
CA GLN A 73 -13.27 1.95 3.05
C GLN A 73 -13.06 2.54 1.66
N GLN A 74 -12.22 3.57 1.54
CA GLN A 74 -11.87 4.16 0.25
C GLN A 74 -11.21 3.15 -0.69
N VAL A 75 -10.23 2.38 -0.20
CA VAL A 75 -9.58 1.32 -0.98
C VAL A 75 -10.61 0.31 -1.47
N LYS A 76 -11.53 -0.15 -0.61
CA LYS A 76 -12.57 -1.12 -0.99
C LYS A 76 -13.49 -0.59 -2.08
N ILE A 77 -13.92 0.67 -1.98
CA ILE A 77 -14.78 1.31 -2.97
C ILE A 77 -14.04 1.39 -4.31
N ARG A 78 -12.85 1.99 -4.34
CA ARG A 78 -12.08 2.17 -5.58
C ARG A 78 -11.66 0.86 -6.23
N PHE A 79 -11.28 -0.13 -5.43
CA PHE A 79 -10.96 -1.47 -5.91
C PHE A 79 -12.18 -2.18 -6.50
N SER A 80 -13.39 -1.91 -5.99
CA SER A 80 -14.64 -2.41 -6.56
C SER A 80 -15.07 -1.66 -7.83
N GLU A 81 -14.64 -0.41 -8.02
CA GLU A 81 -14.98 0.42 -9.19
C GLU A 81 -13.99 0.26 -10.36
N SER A 82 -12.77 -0.22 -10.08
CA SER A 82 -11.76 -0.54 -11.10
C SER A 82 -12.18 -1.80 -11.89
N HIS A 83 -13.15 -1.63 -12.79
CA HIS A 83 -13.71 -2.61 -13.72
C HIS A 83 -13.59 -2.14 -15.15
#